data_AF-A0A0D6KXU2-F1
#
_entry.id   AF-A0A0D6KXU2-F1
#
_cell.length_a   1.000
_cell.length_b   1.000
_cell.length_c   1.000
_cell.angle_alpha   90.00
_cell.angle_beta   90.00
_cell.angle_gamma   90.00
#
_symmetry.space_group_name_H-M   'P 1'
#
loop_
_entity.id
_entity.type
_entity.pdbx_description
1 polymer ?
#
loop_
_entity_poly.entity_id
_entity_poly.type
_entity_poly.pdbx_seq_one_letter_code
_entity_poly.pdbx_strand_id
1 'polypeptide(L)'
;MQAAHCALVVALKYAPDNPGFALARQHLETAIALSDEYYKTQYSIFWKTSSEKVKRRIRSKCNQLAFDIYSQMLELACLVNEYAAEKTSLSIPEPQSWQEFIHNLDCAFDWIEREHPKEIYIKQLTLL
;
A
#
# COMPACT_ATOMS: atom_id res chain seq x y z
N MET A 1 10.04 3.00 -1.34
CA MET A 1 8.97 2.00 -1.13
C MET A 1 9.26 1.06 0.05
N GLN A 2 10.52 0.94 0.49
CA GLN A 2 10.90 -0.01 1.55
C GLN A 2 10.28 0.33 2.92
N ALA A 3 10.23 1.61 3.30
CA ALA A 3 9.62 2.03 4.55
C ALA A 3 8.10 1.76 4.57
N ALA A 4 7.41 2.08 3.47
CA ALA A 4 6.00 1.76 3.28
C ALA A 4 5.74 0.25 3.34
N HIS A 5 6.55 -0.56 2.66
CA HIS A 5 6.46 -2.02 2.72
C HIS A 5 6.59 -2.55 4.15
N CYS A 6 7.59 -2.08 4.91
CA CYS A 6 7.74 -2.47 6.31
C CYS A 6 6.51 -2.11 7.16
N ALA A 7 5.97 -0.90 6.99
CA ALA A 7 4.77 -0.47 7.69
C ALA A 7 3.55 -1.35 7.35
N LEU A 8 3.34 -1.67 6.07
CA LEU A 8 2.26 -2.58 5.64
C LEU A 8 2.40 -3.98 6.24
N VAL A 9 3.61 -4.56 6.22
CA VAL A 9 3.88 -5.87 6.82
C VAL A 9 3.65 -5.87 8.33
N VAL A 10 4.00 -4.79 9.02
CA VAL A 10 3.73 -4.64 10.45
C VAL A 10 2.23 -4.48 10.70
N ALA A 11 1.52 -3.68 9.91
CA ALA A 11 0.06 -3.55 9.99
C ALA A 11 -0.63 -4.92 9.88
N LEU A 12 -0.20 -5.77 8.94
CA LEU A 12 -0.80 -7.11 8.77
C LEU A 12 -0.72 -7.98 10.03
N LYS A 13 0.31 -7.81 10.87
CA LYS A 13 0.44 -8.54 12.15
C LYS A 13 -0.63 -8.15 13.18
N TYR A 14 -1.14 -6.92 13.09
CA TYR A 14 -2.14 -6.37 14.00
C TYR A 14 -3.56 -6.38 13.41
N ALA A 15 -3.71 -6.83 12.15
CA ALA A 15 -4.99 -6.92 11.47
C ALA A 15 -5.96 -7.87 12.21
N PRO A 16 -7.24 -7.48 12.42
CA PRO A 16 -8.21 -8.31 13.10
C PRO A 16 -8.37 -9.69 12.45
N ASP A 17 -8.36 -10.73 13.28
CA ASP A 17 -8.66 -12.10 12.86
C ASP A 17 -10.18 -12.34 12.92
N ASN A 18 -10.91 -11.72 11.99
CA ASN A 18 -12.36 -11.79 11.91
C ASN A 18 -12.80 -11.99 10.45
N PRO A 19 -13.81 -12.84 10.17
CA PRO A 19 -14.31 -13.05 8.80
C PRO A 19 -14.79 -11.75 8.11
N GLY A 20 -15.37 -10.81 8.86
CA GLY A 20 -15.79 -9.51 8.35
C GLY A 20 -14.63 -8.60 7.95
N PHE A 21 -13.39 -8.95 8.31
CA PHE A 21 -12.17 -8.22 7.93
C PHE A 21 -11.42 -8.89 6.76
N ALA A 22 -11.92 -10.02 6.23
CA ALA A 22 -11.18 -10.82 5.25
C ALA A 22 -10.88 -10.05 3.95
N LEU A 23 -11.83 -9.24 3.47
CA LEU A 23 -11.64 -8.45 2.25
C LEU A 23 -10.59 -7.33 2.46
N ALA A 24 -10.67 -6.62 3.59
CA ALA A 24 -9.66 -5.64 3.98
C ALA A 24 -8.26 -6.29 4.05
N ARG A 25 -8.17 -7.45 4.69
CA ARG A 25 -6.91 -8.23 4.76
C ARG A 25 -6.38 -8.58 3.37
N GLN A 26 -7.24 -8.98 2.44
CA GLN A 26 -6.84 -9.28 1.06
C GLN A 26 -6.24 -8.05 0.35
N HIS A 27 -6.85 -6.88 0.51
CA HIS A 27 -6.30 -5.62 -0.04
C HIS A 27 -4.93 -5.28 0.57
N LEU A 28 -4.77 -5.45 1.89
CA LEU A 28 -3.50 -5.27 2.58
C LEU A 28 -2.41 -6.23 2.08
N GLU A 29 -2.73 -7.52 1.98
CA GLU A 29 -1.80 -8.53 1.44
C GLU A 29 -1.42 -8.25 -0.01
N THR A 30 -2.37 -7.77 -0.82
CA THR A 30 -2.12 -7.35 -2.20
C THR A 30 -1.18 -6.15 -2.26
N ALA A 31 -1.38 -5.13 -1.41
CA ALA A 31 -0.48 -3.99 -1.31
C ALA A 31 0.95 -4.39 -0.88
N ILE A 32 1.07 -5.37 0.03
CA ILE A 32 2.37 -5.94 0.44
C ILE A 32 3.04 -6.66 -0.74
N ALA A 33 2.31 -7.49 -1.49
CA ALA A 33 2.85 -8.20 -2.63
C ALA A 33 3.33 -7.24 -3.73
N LEU A 34 2.53 -6.21 -4.03
CA LEU A 34 2.87 -5.18 -5.03
C LEU A 34 4.09 -4.35 -4.59
N SER A 35 4.21 -4.01 -3.31
CA SER A 35 5.38 -3.28 -2.79
C SER A 35 6.67 -4.11 -2.81
N ASP A 36 6.59 -5.43 -2.64
CA ASP A 36 7.72 -6.34 -2.86
C ASP A 36 8.09 -6.42 -4.36
N GLU A 37 7.11 -6.51 -5.27
CA GLU A 37 7.36 -6.45 -6.71
C GLU A 37 8.00 -5.12 -7.13
N TYR A 38 7.56 -4.01 -6.54
CA TYR A 38 8.17 -2.70 -6.75
C TYR A 38 9.65 -2.76 -6.38
N TYR A 39 9.98 -3.28 -5.20
CA TYR A 39 11.36 -3.36 -4.73
C TYR A 39 12.21 -4.18 -5.71
N LYS A 40 11.76 -5.39 -6.06
CA LYS A 40 12.45 -6.25 -7.04
C LYS A 40 12.65 -5.55 -8.38
N THR A 41 11.63 -4.84 -8.87
CA THR A 41 11.69 -4.09 -10.13
C THR A 41 12.71 -2.95 -10.06
N GLN A 42 12.66 -2.13 -9.01
CA GLN A 42 13.56 -0.99 -8.81
C GLN A 42 15.04 -1.41 -8.74
N TYR A 43 15.33 -2.57 -8.16
CA TYR A 43 16.68 -3.10 -8.00
C TYR A 43 17.06 -4.17 -9.05
N SER A 44 16.23 -4.36 -10.08
CA SER A 44 16.50 -5.31 -11.17
C SER A 44 17.55 -4.82 -12.17
N ILE A 45 17.98 -3.54 -12.09
CA ILE A 45 18.91 -2.93 -13.04
C ILE A 45 20.03 -2.15 -12.35
N PHE A 46 21.15 -2.02 -13.05
CA PHE A 46 22.24 -1.11 -12.66
C PHE A 46 21.96 0.29 -13.20
N TRP A 47 21.44 1.19 -12.35
CA TRP A 47 21.03 2.55 -12.74
C TRP A 47 22.14 3.40 -13.37
N LYS A 48 23.41 3.17 -13.00
CA LYS A 48 24.54 3.93 -13.54
C LYS A 48 24.89 3.53 -14.98
N THR A 49 24.76 2.25 -15.32
CA THR A 49 25.29 1.68 -16.58
C THR A 49 24.22 1.25 -17.57
N SER A 50 22.98 1.05 -17.12
CA SER A 50 21.87 0.67 -17.99
C SER A 50 21.56 1.78 -19.00
N SER A 51 21.00 1.41 -20.16
CA SER A 51 20.58 2.40 -21.15
C SER A 51 19.36 3.21 -20.67
N GLU A 52 19.21 4.43 -21.18
CA GLU A 52 18.07 5.29 -20.81
C GLU A 52 16.73 4.68 -21.17
N LYS A 53 16.64 3.92 -22.27
CA LYS A 53 15.42 3.18 -22.64
C LYS A 53 15.01 2.18 -21.55
N VAL A 54 15.97 1.44 -21.00
CA VAL A 54 15.72 0.49 -19.90
C VAL A 54 15.32 1.22 -18.63
N LYS A 55 16.05 2.29 -18.25
CA LYS A 55 15.71 3.10 -17.06
C LYS A 55 14.29 3.66 -17.14
N ARG A 56 13.89 4.21 -18.30
CA ARG A 56 12.53 4.73 -18.52
C ARG A 56 11.48 3.64 -18.34
N ARG A 57 11.70 2.45 -18.91
CA ARG A 57 10.78 1.30 -18.76
C ARG A 57 10.64 0.88 -17.30
N ILE A 58 11.75 0.77 -16.57
CA ILE A 58 11.74 0.41 -15.15
C ILE A 58 11.02 1.47 -14.32
N ARG A 59 11.30 2.76 -14.51
CA ARG A 59 10.56 3.85 -13.84
C ARG A 59 9.07 3.80 -14.11
N SER A 60 8.66 3.61 -15.37
CA SER A 60 7.25 3.48 -15.73
C SER A 60 6.58 2.31 -15.00
N LYS A 61 7.26 1.15 -14.92
CA LYS A 61 6.75 0.01 -14.15
C LYS A 61 6.66 0.31 -12.64
N CYS A 62 7.68 0.92 -12.05
CA CYS A 62 7.67 1.33 -10.65
C CYS A 62 6.53 2.32 -10.35
N ASN A 63 6.30 3.30 -11.24
CA ASN A 63 5.21 4.27 -11.10
C ASN A 63 3.84 3.59 -11.15
N GLN A 64 3.65 2.64 -12.07
CA GLN A 64 2.43 1.85 -12.15
C GLN A 64 2.19 1.05 -10.86
N LEU A 65 3.23 0.39 -10.35
CA LEU A 65 3.15 -0.36 -9.09
C LEU A 65 2.84 0.57 -7.91
N ALA A 66 3.46 1.75 -7.82
CA ALA A 66 3.17 2.73 -6.77
C ALA A 66 1.69 3.17 -6.80
N PHE A 67 1.15 3.43 -7.98
CA PHE A 67 -0.28 3.75 -8.14
C PHE A 67 -1.17 2.59 -7.68
N ASP A 68 -0.86 1.37 -8.12
CA ASP A 68 -1.69 0.20 -7.80
C ASP A 68 -1.63 -0.13 -6.29
N ILE A 69 -0.46 0.00 -5.65
CA ILE A 69 -0.32 -0.11 -4.17
C ILE A 69 -1.23 0.91 -3.49
N TYR A 70 -1.13 2.18 -3.89
CA TYR A 70 -1.93 3.25 -3.29
C TYR A 70 -3.44 3.02 -3.47
N SER A 71 -3.84 2.52 -4.64
CA SER A 71 -5.25 2.17 -4.90
C SER A 71 -5.75 1.06 -3.98
N GLN A 72 -4.95 0.00 -3.78
CA GLN A 72 -5.28 -1.06 -2.82
C GLN A 72 -5.41 -0.52 -1.39
N MET A 73 -4.57 0.45 -1.03
CA MET A 73 -4.63 1.07 0.30
C MET A 73 -5.86 1.95 0.48
N LEU A 74 -6.33 2.66 -0.55
CA LEU A 74 -7.58 3.42 -0.49
C LEU A 74 -8.78 2.48 -0.26
N GLU A 75 -8.87 1.39 -1.01
CA GLU A 75 -9.93 0.38 -0.81
C GLU A 75 -9.86 -0.24 0.59
N LEU A 76 -8.64 -0.56 1.06
CA LEU A 76 -8.41 -1.01 2.43
C LEU A 76 -8.93 0.02 3.46
N ALA A 77 -8.62 1.31 3.28
CA ALA A 77 -9.05 2.35 4.21
C ALA A 77 -10.58 2.48 4.26
N CYS A 78 -11.26 2.38 3.11
CA CYS A 78 -12.73 2.34 3.05
C CYS A 78 -13.28 1.16 3.87
N LEU A 79 -12.78 -0.06 3.64
CA LEU A 79 -13.24 -1.26 4.34
C LEU A 79 -12.92 -1.24 5.84
N VAL A 80 -11.77 -0.68 6.22
CA VAL A 80 -11.38 -0.49 7.63
C VAL A 80 -12.33 0.46 8.35
N ASN A 81 -12.71 1.56 7.70
CA ASN A 81 -13.68 2.51 8.24
C ASN A 81 -15.08 1.90 8.34
N GLU A 82 -15.52 1.15 7.33
CA GLU A 82 -16.79 0.42 7.36
C GLU A 82 -16.82 -0.61 8.51
N TYR A 83 -15.73 -1.38 8.67
CA TYR A 83 -15.58 -2.32 9.77
C TYR A 83 -15.65 -1.63 11.14
N ALA A 84 -14.93 -0.52 11.32
CA ALA A 84 -14.94 0.26 12.56
C ALA A 84 -16.34 0.81 12.87
N ALA A 85 -17.04 1.33 11.87
CA ALA A 85 -18.41 1.85 12.00
C ALA A 85 -19.39 0.73 12.41
N GLU A 86 -19.28 -0.46 11.79
CA GLU A 86 -20.09 -1.63 12.15
C GLU A 86 -19.86 -2.02 13.62
N LYS A 87 -18.60 -2.20 14.05
CA LYS A 87 -18.29 -2.59 15.44
C LYS A 87 -18.74 -1.56 16.46
N THR A 88 -18.56 -0.27 16.15
CA THR A 88 -19.05 0.83 16.99
C THR A 88 -20.57 0.80 17.12
N SER A 89 -21.29 0.56 16.01
CA SER A 89 -22.77 0.47 16.04
C SER A 89 -23.28 -0.69 16.89
N LEU A 90 -22.50 -1.78 16.97
CA LEU A 90 -22.78 -2.96 17.78
C LEU A 90 -22.28 -2.83 19.23
N SER A 91 -21.70 -1.68 19.61
CA SER A 91 -21.05 -1.47 20.92
C SER A 91 -19.98 -2.53 21.24
N ILE A 92 -19.34 -3.09 20.19
CA ILE A 92 -18.25 -4.04 20.34
C ILE A 92 -16.97 -3.22 20.51
N PRO A 93 -16.22 -3.40 21.62
CA PRO A 93 -14.97 -2.68 21.83
C PRO A 93 -13.95 -3.04 20.74
N GLU A 94 -13.16 -2.06 20.34
CA GLU A 94 -12.08 -2.26 19.37
C GLU A 94 -11.05 -3.27 19.91
N PRO A 95 -10.45 -4.11 19.03
CA PRO A 95 -9.32 -4.94 19.41
C PRO A 95 -8.20 -4.10 20.02
N GLN A 96 -7.50 -4.64 21.02
CA GLN A 96 -6.38 -3.94 21.66
C GLN A 96 -5.30 -3.52 20.65
N SER A 97 -5.11 -4.30 19.58
CA SER A 97 -4.14 -4.04 18.51
C SER A 97 -4.63 -3.09 17.42
N TRP A 98 -5.85 -2.56 17.54
CA TRP A 98 -6.47 -1.74 16.49
C TRP A 98 -5.74 -0.41 16.30
N GLN A 99 -5.28 0.21 17.38
CA GLN A 99 -4.53 1.46 17.30
C GLN A 99 -3.18 1.26 16.59
N GLU A 100 -2.47 0.18 16.90
CA GLU A 100 -1.23 -0.18 16.22
C GLU A 100 -1.47 -0.49 14.74
N PHE A 101 -2.58 -1.16 14.42
CA PHE A 101 -2.98 -1.42 13.05
C PHE A 101 -3.17 -0.11 12.26
N ILE A 102 -4.00 0.80 12.76
CA ILE A 102 -4.29 2.09 12.10
C ILE A 102 -3.00 2.92 11.98
N HIS A 103 -2.21 3.03 13.05
CA HIS A 103 -0.98 3.80 13.03
C HIS A 103 0.02 3.32 11.95
N ASN A 104 0.16 2.00 11.77
CA ASN A 104 1.04 1.46 10.74
C ASN A 104 0.48 1.68 9.33
N LEU A 105 -0.84 1.69 9.15
CA LEU A 105 -1.45 2.08 7.88
C LEU A 105 -1.21 3.56 7.56
N ASP A 106 -1.41 4.45 8.52
CA ASP A 106 -1.12 5.88 8.36
C ASP A 106 0.35 6.11 7.98
N CYS A 107 1.26 5.43 8.67
CA CYS A 107 2.69 5.46 8.32
C CYS A 107 2.92 4.98 6.87
N ALA A 108 2.25 3.91 6.43
CA ALA A 108 2.39 3.43 5.06
C ALA A 108 1.89 4.46 4.04
N PHE A 109 0.76 5.12 4.30
CA PHE A 109 0.22 6.19 3.46
C PHE A 109 1.22 7.33 3.35
N ASP A 110 1.68 7.86 4.50
CA ASP A 110 2.66 8.94 4.57
C ASP A 110 3.93 8.63 3.75
N TRP A 111 4.45 7.41 3.86
CA TRP A 111 5.66 7.04 3.11
C TRP A 111 5.42 6.98 1.61
N ILE A 112 4.28 6.43 1.16
CA ILE A 112 3.96 6.35 -0.27
C ILE A 112 3.73 7.75 -0.84
N GLU A 113 2.98 8.60 -0.15
CA GLU A 113 2.72 9.97 -0.59
C GLU A 113 4.01 10.81 -0.68
N ARG A 114 4.94 10.64 0.26
CA ARG A 114 6.24 11.32 0.23
C ARG A 114 7.14 10.85 -0.90
N GLU A 115 7.17 9.55 -1.18
CA GLU A 115 8.04 8.97 -2.20
C GLU A 115 7.48 9.09 -3.62
N HIS A 116 6.15 9.12 -3.75
CA HIS A 116 5.42 9.11 -5.03
C HIS A 116 4.31 10.18 -5.11
N PRO A 117 4.60 11.46 -4.82
CA PRO A 117 3.58 12.50 -4.67
C PRO A 117 2.81 12.84 -5.94
N LYS A 118 3.26 12.42 -7.12
CA LYS A 118 2.58 12.70 -8.40
C LYS A 118 1.94 11.45 -8.98
N GLU A 119 2.67 10.35 -8.93
CA GLU A 119 2.32 9.08 -9.57
C GLU A 119 1.05 8.46 -9.00
N ILE A 120 0.81 8.64 -7.70
CA ILE A 120 -0.38 8.09 -7.02
C ILE A 120 -1.66 8.85 -7.33
N TYR A 121 -1.59 10.14 -7.65
CA TYR A 121 -2.76 10.97 -7.97
C TYR A 121 -2.98 11.16 -9.48
N ILE A 122 -1.94 10.98 -10.29
CA ILE A 122 -1.97 11.28 -11.72
C ILE A 122 -1.71 9.99 -12.52
N LYS A 123 -2.68 9.06 -12.54
CA LYS A 123 -2.65 7.95 -13.51
C LYS A 123 -2.95 8.41 -14.95
N GLN A 124 -3.58 9.58 -15.12
CA GLN A 124 -4.31 9.91 -16.35
C GLN A 124 -3.50 10.50 -17.52
N LEU A 125 -2.17 10.66 -17.50
CA LEU A 125 -1.48 11.43 -18.56
C LEU A 125 -0.13 10.87 -19.04
N THR A 126 0.00 9.56 -19.29
CA THR A 126 1.16 9.05 -20.07
C THR A 126 0.73 7.98 -21.08
N LEU A 127 -0.16 8.37 -21.99
CA LEU A 127 -0.41 7.71 -23.29
C LEU A 127 0.16 8.52 -24.46
N LEU A 128 1.28 9.24 -24.24
CA LEU A 128 2.02 9.93 -25.29
C LEU A 128 3.32 9.19 -25.63
#